data_AF-A0A6A3D5B9-F1
#
_entry.id   AF-A0A6A3D5B9-F1
#
_cell.length_a   1.000
_cell.length_b   1.000
_cell.length_c   1.000
_cell.angle_alpha   90.00
_cell.angle_beta   90.00
_cell.angle_gamma   90.00
#
_symmetry.space_group_name_H-M   'P 1'
#
loop_
_entity.id
_entity.type
_entity.pdbx_description
1 polymer ?
#
loop_
_entity_poly.entity_id
_entity_poly.type
_entity_poly.pdbx_seq_one_letter_code
_entity_poly.pdbx_strand_id
1 'polypeptide(L)' 'MDSVNPKYILRNYLCQSAIDAAEMGDFEEVRRLLKVMERPYDEQTGMEKCARLPFQHG' A
#
# COMPACT_ATOMS: atom_id res chain seq x y z
N MET A 1 -19.30 -5.46 11.35
CA MET A 1 -19.60 -4.17 10.70
C MET A 1 -18.29 -3.41 10.45
N ASP A 2 -17.32 -4.03 9.75
CA ASP A 2 -15.99 -3.43 9.48
C ASP A 2 -15.69 -3.28 7.98
N SER A 3 -16.54 -3.87 7.11
CA SER A 3 -16.34 -3.94 5.66
C SER A 3 -16.56 -2.62 4.90
N VAL A 4 -16.72 -1.50 5.60
CA VAL A 4 -16.92 -0.18 4.98
C VAL A 4 -15.66 0.68 5.03
N ASN A 5 -14.73 0.41 5.96
CA ASN A 5 -13.54 1.24 6.13
C ASN A 5 -12.27 0.41 5.88
N PRO A 6 -11.68 0.46 4.67
CA PRO A 6 -10.47 -0.29 4.38
C PRO A 6 -9.31 0.22 5.25
N LYS A 7 -8.59 -0.71 5.87
CA LYS A 7 -7.39 -0.44 6.66
C LYS A 7 -6.22 0.01 5.79
N TYR A 8 -6.20 -0.42 4.54
CA TYR A 8 -5.20 -0.05 3.55
C TYR A 8 -5.84 0.67 2.37
N ILE A 9 -5.34 1.89 2.08
CA ILE A 9 -5.79 2.70 0.95
C ILE A 9 -4.62 2.86 -0.01
N LEU A 10 -4.82 2.48 -1.27
CA LEU A 10 -3.85 2.71 -2.33
C LEU A 10 -3.78 4.21 -2.64
N ARG A 11 -2.73 4.88 -2.19
CA ARG A 11 -2.50 6.31 -2.44
C ARG A 11 -1.63 6.50 -3.67
N ASN A 12 -1.85 7.58 -4.41
CA ASN A 12 -1.11 7.87 -5.64
C ASN A 12 0.43 7.84 -5.47
N TYR A 13 0.97 8.33 -4.35
CA TYR A 13 2.42 8.29 -4.12
C TYR A 13 2.97 6.86 -3.93
N LEU A 14 2.17 5.93 -3.38
CA LEU A 14 2.54 4.52 -3.24
C LEU A 14 2.58 3.87 -4.63
N CYS A 15 1.59 4.15 -5.48
CA CYS A 15 1.59 3.71 -6.87
C CYS A 15 2.81 4.25 -7.62
N GLN A 16 3.10 5.54 -7.48
CA GLN A 16 4.21 6.17 -8.19
C GLN A 16 5.56 5.55 -7.78
N SER A 17 5.77 5.31 -6.48
CA SER A 17 6.98 4.65 -5.99
C SER A 17 7.12 3.21 -6.51
N ALA A 18 6.01 2.48 -6.64
CA ALA A 18 6.02 1.13 -7.16
C ALA A 18 6.24 1.09 -8.69
N ILE A 19 5.72 2.09 -9.42
CA ILE A 19 5.99 2.26 -10.85
C ILE A 19 7.47 2.57 -11.08
N ASP A 20 8.04 3.52 -10.34
CA ASP A 20 9.45 3.91 -10.45
C ASP A 20 10.40 2.72 -10.17
N ALA A 21 10.12 1.95 -9.11
CA ALA A 21 10.86 0.72 -8.82
C ALA A 21 10.74 -0.32 -9.95
N ALA A 22 9.52 -0.51 -10.49
CA ALA A 22 9.27 -1.47 -11.57
C ALA A 22 9.96 -1.07 -12.88
N GLU A 23 10.08 0.23 -13.17
CA GLU A 23 10.84 0.73 -14.31
C GLU A 23 12.35 0.43 -14.18
N MET A 24 12.86 0.32 -12.95
CA MET A 24 14.23 -0.13 -12.67
C MET A 24 14.37 -1.67 -12.63
N GLY A 25 13.28 -2.40 -12.88
CA GLY A 25 13.22 -3.87 -12.83
C GLY A 25 12.92 -4.45 -11.45
N ASP A 26 12.64 -3.62 -10.45
CA ASP A 26 12.25 -4.06 -9.10
C ASP A 26 10.72 -4.09 -8.96
N PHE A 27 10.15 -5.29 -8.98
CA PHE A 27 8.70 -5.51 -8.87
C PHE A 27 8.25 -5.85 -7.45
N GLU A 28 9.12 -5.72 -6.45
CA GLU A 28 8.82 -6.15 -5.08
C GLU A 28 7.70 -5.29 -4.48
N GLU A 29 7.79 -3.97 -4.64
CA GLU A 29 6.77 -3.03 -4.15
C GLU A 29 5.43 -3.16 -4.89
N VAL A 30 5.43 -3.43 -6.21
CA VAL A 30 4.20 -3.70 -6.96
C VAL A 30 3.48 -4.94 -6.42
N ARG A 31 4.22 -6.03 -6.19
CA ARG A 31 3.69 -7.27 -5.61
C ARG A 31 3.16 -7.05 -4.20
N ARG A 32 3.85 -6.22 -3.42
CA ARG A 32 3.43 -5.85 -2.07
C ARG A 32 2.09 -5.11 -2.07
N LEU A 33 1.96 -4.09 -2.91
CA LEU A 33 0.71 -3.32 -3.04
C LEU A 33 -0.44 -4.20 -3.53
N LEU A 34 -0.20 -5.11 -4.48
CA LEU A 34 -1.20 -6.05 -4.96
C LEU A 34 -1.73 -6.93 -3.82
N LYS A 35 -0.84 -7.54 -3.03
CA LYS A 35 -1.19 -8.40 -1.90
C LYS A 35 -2.00 -7.65 -0.82
N VAL A 36 -1.68 -6.39 -0.60
CA VAL A 36 -2.43 -5.52 0.33
C VAL A 36 -3.84 -5.24 -0.21
N MET A 37 -3.96 -4.96 -1.51
CA MET A 37 -5.24 -4.67 -2.16
C MET A 37 -6.15 -5.89 -2.33
N GLU A 38 -5.64 -7.12 -2.28
CA GLU A 38 -6.47 -8.33 -2.26
C GLU A 38 -7.31 -8.44 -0.98
N ARG A 39 -6.78 -7.94 0.15
CA ARG A 39 -7.47 -7.95 1.46
C ARG A 39 -7.29 -6.60 2.17
N PRO A 40 -7.90 -5.51 1.66
CA PRO A 40 -7.64 -4.15 2.13
C PRO A 40 -8.30 -3.85 3.49
N TYR A 41 -9.22 -4.72 3.94
CA TYR A 41 -9.91 -4.63 5.23
C TYR A 41 -9.25 -5.49 6.31
N ASP A 42 -8.43 -6.47 5.94
CA ASP A 42 -7.84 -7.46 6.85
C ASP A 42 -6.47 -6.98 7.32
N GLU A 43 -6.14 -7.11 8.61
CA GLU A 43 -4.81 -6.74 9.10
C GLU A 43 -3.74 -7.70 8.55
N GLN A 44 -2.76 -7.14 7.83
CA GLN A 44 -1.67 -7.92 7.25
C GLN A 44 -0.36 -7.59 7.98
N THR A 45 0.13 -8.53 8.78
CA THR A 45 1.39 -8.42 9.52
C THR A 45 2.55 -8.08 8.58
N GLY A 46 3.30 -7.00 8.88
CA GLY A 46 4.41 -6.53 8.05
C GLY A 46 4.03 -5.59 6.90
N MET A 47 2.73 -5.30 6.72
CA MET A 47 2.24 -4.32 5.73
C MET A 47 1.91 -2.96 6.35
N GLU A 48 2.30 -2.72 7.60
CA GLU A 48 2.05 -1.48 8.36
C GLU A 48 2.49 -0.21 7.59
N LYS A 49 3.52 -0.32 6.74
CA LYS A 49 3.97 0.77 5.86
C LYS A 49 2.90 1.21 4.84
N CYS A 50 2.05 0.30 4.37
CA CYS A 50 0.93 0.62 3.47
C CYS A 50 -0.28 1.22 4.20
N ALA A 51 -0.40 1.03 5.52
CA ALA A 51 -1.44 1.63 6.35
C ALA A 51 -1.02 2.99 6.94
N ARG A 52 0.25 3.38 6.78
CA ARG A 52 0.77 4.62 7.34
C ARG A 52 0.11 5.83 6.66
N LEU A 53 -0.53 6.69 7.46
CA LEU A 53 -0.99 8.00 7.01
C LEU A 53 0.19 8.81 6.48
N PRO A 54 0.02 9.62 5.42
CA PRO A 54 1.09 10.50 4.97
C PRO A 54 1.55 11.33 6.17
N PHE A 55 2.86 11.34 6.43
CA PHE A 55 3.46 12.25 7.39
C PHE A 55 2.99 13.66 7.00
N GLN A 56 2.12 14.25 7.82
CA GLN A 56 1.83 15.67 7.71
C GLN A 56 3.13 16.36 8.13
N HIS A 57 3.92 16.78 7.14
CA HIS A 57 4.91 17.83 7.36
C HIS A 57 4.12 19.06 7.81
N GLY A 58 4.15 19.31 9.12
CA GLY A 58 3.78 20.60 9.70
C GLY A 58 4.90 21.61 9.52
#